data_AF-A0A933BIE0-F1
#
_entry.id   AF-A0A933BIE0-F1
#
_cell.length_a   1.000
_cell.length_b   1.000
_cell.length_c   1.000
_cell.angle_alpha   90.00
_cell.angle_beta   90.00
_cell.angle_gamma   90.00
#
_symmetry.space_group_name_H-M   'P 1'
#
loop_
_entity.id
_entity.type
_entity.pdbx_description
1 polymer ?
#
loop_
_entity_poly.entity_id
_entity_poly.type
_entity_poly.pdbx_seq_one_letter_code
_entity_poly.pdbx_strand_id
1 'polypeptide(L)'
;MIVALLVLVPIAGVVVWAFFRLSPSGAQSSTVLRFNLVALVVALALAAAWSVRTYLVMSPTVDAPWWPVISVLGALIIVPLVLGLAAALRTFVLFRRSIGPSQH
;
A
#
# COMPACT_ATOMS: atom_id res chain seq x y z
N MET A 1 -14.88 -1.81 18.33
CA MET A 1 -13.53 -2.18 17.85
C MET A 1 -13.53 -3.34 16.87
N ILE A 2 -14.09 -4.51 17.24
CA ILE A 2 -14.17 -5.69 16.35
C ILE A 2 -14.88 -5.35 15.02
N VAL A 3 -15.95 -4.55 15.07
CA VAL A 3 -16.67 -4.09 13.87
C VAL A 3 -15.78 -3.26 12.92
N ALA A 4 -14.91 -2.39 13.45
CA ALA A 4 -13.99 -1.59 12.63
C ALA A 4 -12.94 -2.48 11.94
N LEU A 5 -12.41 -3.49 12.64
CA LEU A 5 -11.49 -4.47 12.06
C LEU A 5 -12.17 -5.33 10.98
N LEU A 6 -13.41 -5.77 11.23
CA LEU A 6 -14.20 -6.55 10.28
C LEU A 6 -14.53 -5.78 9.00
N VAL A 7 -14.63 -4.46 9.06
CA VAL A 7 -14.86 -3.61 7.89
C VAL A 7 -13.55 -3.27 7.17
N LEU A 8 -12.49 -2.98 7.92
CA LEU A 8 -11.23 -2.53 7.31
C LEU A 8 -10.42 -3.66 6.67
N VAL A 9 -10.46 -4.89 7.21
CA VAL A 9 -9.80 -6.06 6.60
C VAL A 9 -10.28 -6.32 5.16
N PRO A 10 -11.59 -6.42 4.88
CA PRO A 10 -12.06 -6.60 3.51
C PRO A 10 -11.77 -5.38 2.63
N ILE A 11 -11.84 -4.15 3.15
CA ILE A 11 -11.45 -2.95 2.38
C ILE A 11 -9.98 -3.02 1.95
N ALA A 12 -9.07 -3.38 2.86
CA ALA A 12 -7.66 -3.54 2.51
C ALA A 12 -7.43 -4.67 1.49
N GLY A 13 -8.15 -5.78 1.63
CA GLY A 13 -8.16 -6.86 0.64
C GLY A 13 -8.60 -6.36 -0.75
N VAL A 14 -9.68 -5.58 -0.81
CA VAL A 14 -10.18 -4.98 -2.07
C VAL A 14 -9.17 -4.01 -2.66
N VAL A 15 -8.49 -3.19 -1.86
CA VAL A 15 -7.49 -2.24 -2.37
C VAL A 15 -6.26 -2.96 -2.91
N VAL A 16 -5.74 -3.98 -2.21
CA VAL A 16 -4.62 -4.80 -2.71
C VAL A 16 -5.02 -5.50 -4.00
N TRP A 17 -6.21 -6.11 -4.03
CA TRP A 17 -6.74 -6.77 -5.22
C TRP A 17 -6.87 -5.80 -6.40
N ALA A 18 -7.43 -4.61 -6.17
CA ALA A 18 -7.58 -3.58 -7.20
C ALA A 18 -6.22 -3.10 -7.71
N PHE A 19 -5.23 -2.92 -6.83
CA PHE A 19 -3.87 -2.52 -7.21
C PHE A 19 -3.23 -3.52 -8.18
N PHE A 20 -3.33 -4.82 -7.89
CA PHE A 20 -2.79 -5.85 -8.77
C PHE A 20 -3.59 -5.98 -10.07
N ARG A 21 -4.93 -5.95 -9.99
CA ARG A 21 -5.81 -6.19 -11.14
C ARG A 21 -5.90 -5.03 -12.12
N LEU A 22 -5.72 -3.79 -11.66
CA LEU A 22 -5.67 -2.59 -12.51
C LEU A 22 -4.27 -2.35 -13.12
N SER A 23 -3.41 -3.37 -13.20
CA SER A 23 -2.13 -3.26 -13.91
C SER A 23 -2.33 -3.18 -15.43
N PRO A 24 -1.67 -2.25 -16.15
CA PRO A 24 -1.98 -1.93 -17.54
C PRO A 24 -1.49 -3.07 -18.43
N SER A 25 -2.35 -3.53 -19.33
CA SER A 25 -2.16 -4.72 -20.16
C SER A 25 -1.19 -4.58 -21.34
N GLY A 26 -0.29 -3.58 -21.34
CA GLY A 26 0.56 -3.26 -22.51
C GLY A 26 2.05 -2.99 -22.23
N ALA A 27 2.48 -2.98 -20.97
CA ALA A 27 3.89 -2.78 -20.61
C ALA A 27 4.58 -4.13 -20.33
N GLN A 28 5.90 -4.23 -20.58
CA GLN A 28 6.71 -5.43 -20.28
C GLN A 28 6.36 -5.96 -18.89
N SER A 29 5.71 -7.13 -18.86
CA SER A 29 5.09 -7.71 -17.67
C SER A 29 6.07 -7.82 -16.49
N SER A 30 7.34 -8.12 -16.77
CA SER A 30 8.41 -8.24 -15.77
C SER A 30 8.76 -6.90 -15.09
N THR A 31 8.80 -5.79 -15.83
CA THR A 31 9.12 -4.46 -15.29
C THR A 31 7.99 -3.93 -14.41
N VAL A 32 6.73 -4.12 -14.84
CA VAL A 32 5.54 -3.74 -14.05
C VAL A 32 5.44 -4.57 -12.77
N LEU A 33 5.72 -5.88 -12.85
CA LEU A 33 5.67 -6.78 -11.71
C LEU A 33 6.77 -6.45 -10.67
N ARG A 34 7.99 -6.13 -11.12
CA ARG A 34 9.06 -5.65 -10.23
C ARG A 34 8.67 -4.35 -9.52
N PHE A 35 8.10 -3.39 -10.25
CA PHE A 35 7.64 -2.14 -9.64
C PHE A 35 6.56 -2.37 -8.58
N ASN A 36 5.55 -3.20 -8.91
CA ASN A 36 4.48 -3.53 -7.97
C ASN A 36 5.01 -4.25 -6.72
N LEU A 37 5.98 -5.16 -6.88
CA LEU A 37 6.64 -5.83 -5.75
C LEU A 37 7.42 -4.86 -4.87
N VAL A 38 8.20 -3.95 -5.46
CA VAL A 38 8.93 -2.93 -4.69
C VAL A 38 7.96 -2.03 -3.94
N ALA A 39 6.88 -1.58 -4.58
CA ALA A 39 5.85 -0.77 -3.93
C ALA A 39 5.19 -1.50 -2.76
N LEU A 40 4.91 -2.81 -2.92
CA LEU A 40 4.35 -3.64 -1.86
C LEU A 40 5.34 -3.78 -0.68
N VAL A 41 6.62 -4.04 -0.97
CA VAL A 41 7.65 -4.15 0.07
C VAL A 41 7.78 -2.84 0.85
N VAL A 42 7.78 -1.69 0.15
CA VAL A 42 7.81 -0.37 0.80
C VAL A 42 6.56 -0.13 1.67
N ALA A 43 5.38 -0.50 1.17
CA ALA A 43 4.14 -0.38 1.94
C ALA A 43 4.18 -1.22 3.24
N LEU A 44 4.64 -2.46 3.14
CA LEU A 44 4.80 -3.36 4.29
C LEU A 44 5.86 -2.87 5.28
N ALA A 45 6.99 -2.37 4.78
CA ALA A 45 8.05 -1.81 5.61
C ALA A 45 7.56 -0.59 6.41
N LEU A 46 6.79 0.31 5.77
CA LEU A 46 6.19 1.46 6.45
C LEU A 46 5.13 1.04 7.48
N ALA A 47 4.30 0.04 7.16
CA ALA A 47 3.32 -0.49 8.10
C ALA A 47 3.98 -1.17 9.31
N ALA A 48 5.08 -1.90 9.10
CA ALA A 48 5.88 -2.49 10.17
C ALA A 48 6.54 -1.41 11.04
N ALA A 49 7.15 -0.39 10.43
CA ALA A 49 7.75 0.73 11.15
C ALA A 49 6.72 1.50 11.98
N TRP A 50 5.52 1.71 11.44
CA TRP A 50 4.40 2.29 12.18
C TRP A 50 4.04 1.42 13.39
N SER A 51 3.93 0.11 13.20
CA SER A 51 3.57 -0.83 14.27
C SER A 51 4.60 -0.84 15.40
N VAL A 52 5.89 -0.86 15.05
CA VAL A 52 6.99 -0.75 16.03
C VAL A 52 6.93 0.57 16.77
N ARG A 53 6.72 1.69 16.07
CA ARG A 53 6.55 3.01 16.70
C ARG A 53 5.37 3.01 17.68
N THR A 54 4.21 2.51 17.28
CA THR A 54 3.02 2.45 18.15
C THR A 54 3.30 1.61 19.40
N TYR A 55 3.94 0.44 19.25
CA TYR A 55 4.34 -0.39 20.38
C TYR A 55 5.28 0.35 21.35
N LEU A 56 6.33 0.99 20.85
CA LEU A 56 7.29 1.71 21.69
C LEU A 56 6.65 2.89 22.43
N VAL A 57 5.69 3.57 21.82
CA VAL A 57 4.99 4.71 22.42
C VAL A 57 3.93 4.29 23.43
N MET A 58 3.21 3.19 23.19
CA MET A 58 2.06 2.79 24.02
C MET A 58 2.38 1.71 25.05
N SER A 59 3.43 0.91 24.87
CA SER A 59 3.82 -0.11 25.85
C SER A 59 4.06 0.43 27.28
N PRO A 60 4.57 1.66 27.51
CA PRO A 60 4.72 2.18 28.88
C PRO A 60 3.46 2.88 29.41
N THR A 61 2.35 2.94 28.67
CA THR A 61 1.15 3.67 29.08
C THR A 61 0.05 2.74 29.59
N VAL A 62 -0.95 3.31 30.28
CA VAL A 62 -2.15 2.58 30.73
C VAL A 62 -2.97 1.99 29.57
N ASP A 63 -2.76 2.52 28.36
CA ASP A 63 -3.44 2.10 27.14
C ASP A 63 -2.66 1.02 26.37
N ALA A 64 -1.64 0.39 26.98
CA ALA A 64 -0.83 -0.64 26.35
C ALA A 64 -1.64 -1.71 25.59
N PRO A 65 -2.78 -2.25 26.09
CA PRO A 65 -3.55 -3.25 25.34
C PRO A 65 -4.07 -2.79 23.97
N TRP A 66 -4.13 -1.48 23.72
CA TRP A 66 -4.68 -0.90 22.48
C TRP A 66 -3.67 -0.74 21.35
N TRP A 67 -2.36 -0.89 21.63
CA TRP A 67 -1.31 -0.73 20.62
C TRP A 67 -1.53 -1.61 19.39
N PRO A 68 -1.95 -2.89 19.48
CA PRO A 68 -2.12 -3.74 18.30
C PRO A 68 -3.23 -3.21 17.39
N VAL A 69 -4.32 -2.70 17.98
CA VAL A 69 -5.45 -2.21 17.18
C VAL A 69 -5.07 -0.91 16.47
N ILE A 70 -4.37 0.00 17.15
CA ILE A 70 -3.91 1.25 16.54
C ILE A 70 -2.86 0.99 15.45
N SER A 71 -2.00 -0.01 15.65
CA SER A 71 -1.06 -0.47 14.62
C SER A 71 -1.79 -0.98 13.37
N VAL A 72 -2.81 -1.83 13.56
CA VAL A 72 -3.61 -2.36 12.44
C VAL A 72 -4.36 -1.23 11.73
N LEU A 73 -5.01 -0.32 12.45
CA LEU A 73 -5.69 0.84 11.87
C LEU A 73 -4.74 1.72 11.04
N GLY A 74 -3.54 1.98 11.56
CA GLY A 74 -2.54 2.73 10.81
C GLY A 74 -2.02 1.98 9.58
N ALA A 75 -1.78 0.67 9.68
CA ALA A 75 -1.38 -0.16 8.55
C ALA A 75 -2.44 -0.17 7.44
N LEU A 76 -3.72 -0.22 7.81
CA LEU A 76 -4.86 -0.16 6.90
C LEU A 76 -4.99 1.18 6.17
N ILE A 77 -4.35 2.24 6.65
CA ILE A 77 -4.28 3.54 5.97
C ILE A 77 -2.99 3.64 5.15
N ILE A 78 -1.86 3.27 5.74
CA ILE A 78 -0.52 3.37 5.12
C ILE A 78 -0.45 2.51 3.86
N VAL A 79 -0.88 1.25 3.93
CA VAL A 79 -0.77 0.31 2.81
C VAL A 79 -1.53 0.81 1.57
N PRO A 80 -2.84 1.13 1.62
CA PRO A 80 -3.56 1.61 0.44
C PRO A 80 -3.06 2.97 -0.04
N LEU A 81 -2.56 3.84 0.86
CA LEU A 81 -2.03 5.15 0.46
C LEU A 81 -0.71 5.01 -0.30
N VAL A 82 0.19 4.14 0.15
CA VAL A 82 1.46 3.85 -0.53
C VAL A 82 1.20 3.16 -1.87
N LEU A 83 0.30 2.16 -1.90
CA LEU A 83 -0.07 1.49 -3.14
C LEU A 83 -0.78 2.44 -4.12
N GLY A 84 -1.69 3.29 -3.64
CA GLY A 84 -2.36 4.30 -4.47
C GLY A 84 -1.37 5.31 -5.06
N LEU A 85 -0.41 5.78 -4.27
CA LEU A 85 0.66 6.65 -4.73
C LEU A 85 1.56 5.95 -5.76
N ALA A 86 1.92 4.69 -5.52
CA ALA A 86 2.70 3.88 -6.46
C ALA A 86 1.94 3.66 -7.78
N ALA A 87 0.63 3.41 -7.72
CA ALA A 87 -0.22 3.28 -8.90
C ALA A 87 -0.27 4.59 -9.70
N ALA A 88 -0.45 5.73 -9.01
CA ALA A 88 -0.42 7.05 -9.64
C ALA A 88 0.95 7.32 -10.29
N LEU A 89 2.06 7.10 -9.56
CA LEU A 89 3.43 7.24 -10.08
C LEU A 89 3.64 6.38 -11.32
N ARG A 90 3.22 5.12 -11.27
CA ARG A 90 3.32 4.20 -12.41
C ARG A 90 2.54 4.73 -13.61
N THR A 91 1.32 5.22 -13.40
CA THR A 91 0.49 5.81 -14.46
C THR A 91 1.16 7.07 -15.02
N PHE A 92 1.61 8.01 -14.20
CA PHE A 92 2.28 9.23 -14.67
C PHE A 92 3.59 8.96 -15.42
N VAL A 93 4.42 8.03 -14.94
CA VAL A 93 5.73 7.71 -15.55
C VAL A 93 5.57 6.87 -16.82
N LEU A 94 4.66 5.88 -16.84
CA LEU A 94 4.43 5.05 -18.03
C LEU A 94 3.65 5.78 -19.12
N PHE A 95 2.61 6.57 -18.79
CA PHE A 95 1.87 7.34 -19.79
C PHE A 95 2.75 8.43 -20.44
N ARG A 96 3.68 9.05 -19.70
CA ARG A 96 4.65 9.99 -20.30
C ARG A 96 5.64 9.33 -21.27
N ARG A 97 5.98 8.06 -21.09
CA ARG A 97 6.87 7.34 -22.03
C ARG A 97 6.16 6.85 -23.30
N SER A 98 4.83 6.76 -23.29
CA SER A 98 4.05 6.32 -24.46
C SER A 98 3.77 7.44 -25.47
N ILE A 99 4.04 8.71 -25.12
CA ILE A 99 3.81 9.88 -25.98
C ILE A 99 5.17 10.46 -26.36
N GLY A 100 5.84 9.85 -27.34
CA GLY A 100 7.00 10.47 -27.98
C GLY A 100 7.85 9.50 -28.80
N PRO A 101 8.24 9.91 -30.01
CA PRO A 101 7.40 10.32 -31.13
C PRO A 101 7.04 9.11 -32.00
N SER A 102 5.85 9.14 -32.61
CA SER A 102 5.55 8.34 -33.80
C SER A 102 6.63 8.59 -34.86
N GLN A 103 7.58 7.67 -34.96
CA GLN A 103 8.42 7.54 -36.15
C GLN A 103 7.62 6.75 -37.18
N HIS A 104 6.89 7.46 -38.01
CA HIS A 104 6.53 7.02 -39.36
C HIS A 104 6.50 8.25 -40.25
#